data_AF-A0A9D6J872-F1
#
_entry.id   AF-A0A9D6J872-F1
#
_cell.length_a   1.000
_cell.length_b   1.000
_cell.length_c   1.000
_cell.angle_alpha   90.00
_cell.angle_beta   90.00
_cell.angle_gamma   90.00
#
_symmetry.space_group_name_H-M   'P 1'
#
loop_
_entity.id
_entity.type
_entity.pdbx_description
1 polymer ?
#
loop_
_entity_poly.entity_id
_entity_poly.type
_entity_poly.pdbx_seq_one_letter_code
_entity_poly.pdbx_strand_id
1 'polypeptide(L)'
;TIATEIDLRSELTPVKHQGQRGTCSVFAATTLMEFLLDKEKGARFDLSEAFNYYLGKTKALDTPYVKKIYNDGENLAGYLAVRAYMFGCMQESEWPYETQNWLQTGNPNCHVSNGNPDLSCYIGAPPKGAKELPFRIIPIFITPDKISEFLLKSKKPVVYNLLWCQDAVNNQTGVFRLPTKEELKKAAGHVILLVGYDSEAKLFYFRNCWGKSWGAKGYGTLPEEYVLRYGEVSQFKPFEQYPKEVKEFLEIASMGVSGTLDD
;
A
#
# COMPACT_ATOMS: atom_id res chain seq x y z
N THR A 1 -19.09 6.68 -25.20
CA THR A 1 -18.15 7.75 -24.78
C THR A 1 -17.22 7.14 -23.76
N ILE A 2 -15.91 7.21 -23.96
CA ILE A 2 -14.94 6.74 -22.93
C ILE A 2 -14.98 7.78 -21.81
N ALA A 3 -15.12 7.35 -20.56
CA ALA A 3 -15.06 8.27 -19.43
C ALA A 3 -13.70 8.97 -19.43
N THR A 4 -13.70 10.29 -19.27
CA THR A 4 -12.48 11.13 -19.22
C THR A 4 -12.01 11.41 -17.81
N GLU A 5 -12.85 11.09 -16.82
CA GLU A 5 -12.55 11.24 -15.40
C GLU A 5 -13.18 10.08 -14.61
N ILE A 6 -12.50 9.68 -13.54
CA ILE A 6 -13.03 8.78 -12.51
C ILE A 6 -12.57 9.27 -11.14
N ASP A 7 -13.49 9.34 -10.18
CA ASP A 7 -13.23 9.72 -8.80
C ASP A 7 -13.95 8.78 -7.83
N LEU A 8 -13.20 7.85 -7.25
CA LEU A 8 -13.74 6.86 -6.31
C LEU A 8 -13.71 7.35 -4.86
N ARG A 9 -13.30 8.59 -4.56
CA ARG A 9 -13.09 9.06 -3.17
C ARG A 9 -14.33 8.92 -2.30
N SER A 10 -15.52 9.15 -2.87
CA SER A 10 -16.82 9.02 -2.19
C SER A 10 -17.26 7.57 -1.96
N GLU A 11 -16.60 6.60 -2.58
CA GLU A 11 -16.95 5.19 -2.58
C GLU A 11 -16.10 4.36 -1.61
N LEU A 12 -15.11 4.99 -0.96
CA LEU A 12 -14.20 4.31 -0.03
C LEU A 12 -14.72 4.41 1.42
N THR A 13 -14.25 3.47 2.26
CA THR A 13 -14.39 3.53 3.72
C THR A 13 -13.76 4.81 4.30
N PRO A 14 -14.03 5.20 5.56
CA PRO A 14 -13.38 6.37 6.16
C PRO A 14 -11.84 6.30 6.11
N VAL A 15 -11.18 7.45 5.90
CA VAL A 15 -9.70 7.56 5.96
C VAL A 15 -9.18 7.12 7.33
N LYS A 16 -8.18 6.23 7.32
CA LYS A 16 -7.49 5.67 8.49
C LYS A 16 -6.11 6.31 8.72
N HIS A 17 -5.43 5.93 9.81
CA HIS A 17 -4.14 6.50 10.23
C HIS A 17 -3.14 5.42 10.64
N GLN A 18 -2.00 5.29 9.94
CA GLN A 18 -0.99 4.25 10.19
C GLN A 18 -0.19 4.45 11.49
N GLY A 19 -0.26 5.62 12.11
CA GLY A 19 0.47 5.91 13.34
C GLY A 19 1.96 6.11 13.07
N GLN A 20 2.79 5.66 14.01
CA GLN A 20 4.25 5.82 13.94
C GLN A 20 4.93 4.56 13.40
N ARG A 21 4.28 3.89 12.44
CA ARG A 21 4.71 2.59 11.91
C ARG A 21 4.88 2.61 10.39
N GLY A 22 5.86 1.90 9.85
CA GLY A 22 6.10 1.75 8.41
C GLY A 22 5.13 0.81 7.67
N THR A 23 3.81 1.04 7.76
CA THR A 23 2.76 0.11 7.28
C THR A 23 1.85 0.69 6.18
N CYS A 24 2.27 1.73 5.48
CA CYS A 24 1.46 2.40 4.46
C CYS A 24 0.90 1.47 3.37
N SER A 25 1.67 0.46 2.95
CA SER A 25 1.25 -0.56 1.99
C SER A 25 0.06 -1.38 2.49
N VAL A 26 0.05 -1.74 3.76
CA VAL A 26 -1.03 -2.48 4.43
C VAL A 26 -2.32 -1.67 4.39
N PHE A 27 -2.26 -0.37 4.70
CA PHE A 27 -3.44 0.50 4.66
C PHE A 27 -3.98 0.70 3.24
N ALA A 28 -3.10 0.84 2.25
CA ALA A 28 -3.49 0.93 0.85
C ALA A 28 -4.18 -0.36 0.38
N ALA A 29 -3.58 -1.53 0.66
CA ALA A 29 -4.15 -2.83 0.33
C ALA A 29 -5.47 -3.10 1.06
N THR A 30 -5.58 -2.71 2.33
CA THR A 30 -6.79 -2.90 3.13
C THR A 30 -7.94 -2.08 2.58
N THR A 31 -7.69 -0.82 2.24
CA THR A 31 -8.71 0.02 1.59
C THR A 31 -9.14 -0.54 0.23
N LEU A 32 -8.21 -1.13 -0.55
CA LEU A 32 -8.55 -1.83 -1.79
C LEU A 32 -9.47 -3.03 -1.53
N MET A 33 -9.13 -3.89 -0.57
CA MET A 33 -9.93 -5.07 -0.24
C MET A 33 -11.34 -4.68 0.27
N GLU A 34 -11.43 -3.66 1.13
CA GLU A 34 -12.71 -3.11 1.60
C GLU A 34 -13.56 -2.58 0.45
N PHE A 35 -12.96 -1.86 -0.50
CA PHE A 35 -13.65 -1.37 -1.68
C PHE A 35 -14.19 -2.53 -2.54
N LEU A 36 -13.39 -3.57 -2.77
CA LEU A 36 -13.83 -4.73 -3.56
C LEU A 36 -14.99 -5.47 -2.87
N LEU A 37 -14.95 -5.64 -1.55
CA LEU A 37 -16.05 -6.24 -0.79
C LEU A 37 -17.34 -5.41 -0.86
N ASP A 38 -17.26 -4.09 -0.75
CA ASP A 38 -18.43 -3.22 -0.90
C ASP A 38 -19.01 -3.34 -2.31
N LYS A 39 -18.16 -3.30 -3.34
CA LYS A 39 -18.61 -3.30 -4.74
C LYS A 39 -19.10 -4.64 -5.27
N GLU A 40 -18.45 -5.73 -4.88
CA GLU A 40 -18.70 -7.05 -5.46
C GLU A 40 -19.62 -7.89 -4.56
N LYS A 41 -19.66 -7.63 -3.24
CA LYS A 41 -20.51 -8.35 -2.28
C LYS A 41 -21.60 -7.49 -1.64
N GLY A 42 -21.60 -6.16 -1.87
CA GLY A 42 -22.57 -5.25 -1.25
C GLY A 42 -22.40 -5.13 0.26
N ALA A 43 -21.21 -5.46 0.78
CA ALA A 43 -20.94 -5.57 2.21
C ALA A 43 -19.76 -4.68 2.59
N ARG A 44 -20.02 -3.70 3.45
CA ARG A 44 -18.98 -2.84 4.01
C ARG A 44 -18.33 -3.52 5.21
N PHE A 45 -17.03 -3.71 5.12
CA PHE A 45 -16.19 -4.22 6.20
C PHE A 45 -15.21 -3.15 6.65
N ASP A 46 -14.88 -3.17 7.94
CA ASP A 46 -13.67 -2.56 8.49
C ASP A 46 -12.68 -3.70 8.73
N LEU A 47 -11.69 -3.82 7.85
CA LEU A 47 -10.76 -4.95 7.85
C LEU A 47 -9.52 -4.64 8.68
N SER A 48 -8.97 -5.69 9.31
CA SER A 48 -7.79 -5.60 10.17
C SER A 48 -6.51 -5.40 9.37
N GLU A 49 -5.91 -4.21 9.49
CA GLU A 49 -4.57 -3.96 9.00
C GLU A 49 -3.53 -4.83 9.72
N ALA A 50 -3.71 -5.10 11.02
CA ALA A 50 -2.80 -5.96 11.79
C ALA A 50 -2.73 -7.37 11.19
N PHE A 51 -3.89 -7.93 10.82
CA PHE A 51 -3.96 -9.25 10.21
C PHE A 51 -3.39 -9.29 8.79
N ASN A 52 -3.69 -8.29 7.94
CA ASN A 52 -3.06 -8.20 6.62
C ASN A 52 -1.53 -8.11 6.73
N TYR A 53 -1.04 -7.30 7.67
CA TYR A 53 0.38 -7.14 7.88
C TYR A 53 1.07 -8.44 8.35
N TYR A 54 0.43 -9.15 9.30
CA TYR A 54 0.87 -10.47 9.74
C TYR A 54 0.98 -11.45 8.56
N LEU A 55 -0.03 -11.54 7.70
CA LEU A 55 -0.01 -12.40 6.51
C LEU A 55 1.04 -11.95 5.49
N GLY A 56 1.21 -10.63 5.31
CA GLY A 56 2.23 -10.06 4.44
C GLY A 56 3.64 -10.52 4.80
N LYS A 57 3.96 -10.53 6.10
CA LYS A 57 5.28 -10.93 6.61
C LYS A 57 5.45 -12.44 6.75
N THR A 58 4.38 -13.20 7.03
CA THR A 58 4.48 -14.64 7.32
C THR A 58 4.11 -15.56 6.15
N LYS A 59 3.34 -15.06 5.17
CA LYS A 59 2.82 -15.86 4.05
C LYS A 59 3.17 -15.30 2.67
N ALA A 60 3.17 -13.97 2.51
CA ALA A 60 3.33 -13.35 1.18
C ALA A 60 4.78 -13.23 0.70
N LEU A 61 5.78 -13.45 1.57
CA LEU A 61 7.20 -13.43 1.22
C LEU A 61 7.58 -14.73 0.50
N ASP A 62 7.50 -14.72 -0.83
CA ASP A 62 7.52 -15.91 -1.69
C ASP A 62 8.91 -16.37 -2.14
N THR A 63 9.90 -15.48 -2.15
CA THR A 63 11.28 -15.80 -2.56
C THR A 63 12.29 -15.57 -1.44
N PRO A 64 13.46 -16.23 -1.46
CA PRO A 64 14.54 -15.96 -0.51
C PRO A 64 14.99 -14.49 -0.51
N TYR A 65 15.03 -13.86 -1.69
CA TYR A 65 15.39 -12.46 -1.84
C TYR A 65 14.37 -11.53 -1.17
N VAL A 66 13.08 -11.73 -1.44
CA VAL A 66 11.99 -10.96 -0.80
C VAL A 66 11.99 -11.15 0.71
N LYS A 67 12.19 -12.39 1.20
CA LYS A 67 12.34 -12.66 2.63
C LYS A 67 13.51 -11.88 3.22
N LYS A 68 14.68 -11.89 2.58
CA LYS A 68 15.84 -11.15 3.07
C LYS A 68 15.57 -9.65 3.23
N ILE A 69 14.77 -9.04 2.35
CA ILE A 69 14.49 -7.60 2.41
C ILE A 69 13.41 -7.26 3.44
N TYR A 70 12.39 -8.11 3.56
CA TYR A 70 11.16 -7.77 4.29
C TYR A 70 10.92 -8.62 5.54
N ASN A 71 11.77 -9.58 5.89
CA ASN A 71 11.59 -10.34 7.13
C ASN A 71 12.01 -9.55 8.37
N ASP A 72 12.72 -8.43 8.18
CA ASP A 72 13.12 -7.52 9.26
C ASP A 72 12.45 -6.15 9.10
N GLY A 73 12.23 -5.47 10.22
CA GLY A 73 11.66 -4.12 10.26
C GLY A 73 10.20 -4.04 9.81
N GLU A 74 9.70 -2.80 9.67
CA GLU A 74 8.26 -2.59 9.45
C GLU A 74 7.82 -2.65 7.99
N ASN A 75 8.69 -2.26 7.07
CA ASN A 75 8.31 -1.99 5.68
C ASN A 75 7.79 -3.25 4.95
N LEU A 76 6.93 -3.03 3.95
CA LEU A 76 6.42 -4.07 3.06
C LEU A 76 6.05 -3.45 1.71
N ALA A 77 6.42 -4.07 0.59
CA ALA A 77 6.01 -3.60 -0.73
C ALA A 77 4.47 -3.63 -0.90
N GLY A 78 3.92 -2.73 -1.72
CA GLY A 78 2.48 -2.66 -1.97
C GLY A 78 1.91 -3.96 -2.53
N TYR A 79 2.60 -4.57 -3.49
CA TYR A 79 2.16 -5.84 -4.06
C TYR A 79 2.13 -6.99 -3.05
N LEU A 80 3.04 -7.01 -2.07
CA LEU A 80 3.06 -8.01 -1.00
C LEU A 80 1.89 -7.82 -0.05
N ALA A 81 1.53 -6.58 0.27
CA ALA A 81 0.35 -6.27 1.07
C ALA A 81 -0.95 -6.69 0.35
N VAL A 82 -1.03 -6.52 -0.98
CA VAL A 82 -2.17 -7.03 -1.77
C VAL A 82 -2.16 -8.57 -1.78
N ARG A 83 -1.00 -9.22 -2.03
CA ARG A 83 -0.86 -10.68 -1.99
C ARG A 83 -1.21 -11.28 -0.64
N ALA A 84 -1.01 -10.57 0.47
CA ALA A 84 -1.39 -11.03 1.80
C ALA A 84 -2.89 -11.41 1.86
N TYR A 85 -3.75 -10.70 1.12
CA TYR A 85 -5.18 -11.01 1.02
C TYR A 85 -5.50 -12.26 0.19
N MET A 86 -4.52 -12.87 -0.49
CA MET A 86 -4.67 -14.23 -1.05
C MET A 86 -4.75 -15.29 0.05
N PHE A 87 -4.33 -14.98 1.27
CA PHE A 87 -4.26 -15.93 2.38
C PHE A 87 -5.33 -15.72 3.45
N GLY A 88 -5.90 -14.52 3.56
CA GLY A 88 -6.76 -14.17 4.69
C GLY A 88 -7.25 -12.74 4.68
N CYS A 89 -8.46 -12.51 5.20
CA CYS A 89 -8.83 -11.23 5.78
C CYS A 89 -9.59 -11.46 7.10
N MET A 90 -9.65 -10.43 7.93
CA MET A 90 -10.22 -10.46 9.28
C MET A 90 -10.85 -9.09 9.56
N GLN A 91 -11.89 -9.02 10.38
CA GLN A 91 -12.45 -7.73 10.80
C GLN A 91 -11.52 -7.04 11.80
N GLU A 92 -11.44 -5.71 11.74
CA GLU A 92 -10.66 -4.88 12.67
C GLU A 92 -11.07 -5.14 14.14
N SER A 93 -12.33 -5.47 14.41
CA SER A 93 -12.82 -5.81 15.75
C SER A 93 -12.25 -7.12 16.31
N GLU A 94 -11.76 -8.03 15.46
CA GLU A 94 -11.17 -9.31 15.88
C GLU A 94 -9.68 -9.16 16.21
N TRP A 95 -8.97 -8.26 15.50
CA TRP A 95 -7.59 -7.90 15.80
C TRP A 95 -7.32 -6.43 15.46
N PRO A 96 -7.48 -5.52 16.42
CA PRO A 96 -7.29 -4.08 16.18
C PRO A 96 -5.86 -3.71 15.83
N TYR A 97 -5.71 -2.69 15.00
CA TYR A 97 -4.43 -2.12 14.62
C TYR A 97 -3.79 -1.32 15.77
N GLU A 98 -2.55 -1.67 16.09
CA GLU A 98 -1.72 -0.91 17.02
C GLU A 98 -0.93 0.19 16.28
N THR A 99 -1.10 1.46 16.66
CA THR A 99 -0.43 2.61 16.02
C THR A 99 1.06 2.76 16.37
N GLN A 100 1.55 1.94 17.30
CA GLN A 100 2.95 1.76 17.65
C GLN A 100 3.20 0.26 17.75
N ASN A 101 4.37 -0.19 17.34
CA ASN A 101 4.71 -1.61 17.41
C ASN A 101 5.18 -2.01 18.83
N TRP A 102 5.36 -3.31 19.04
CA TRP A 102 5.74 -3.87 20.33
C TRP A 102 7.16 -3.47 20.77
N LEU A 103 8.06 -3.21 19.82
CA LEU A 103 9.39 -2.66 20.12
C LEU A 103 9.29 -1.22 20.68
N GLN A 104 8.46 -0.37 20.07
CA GLN A 104 8.27 1.03 20.48
C GLN A 104 7.59 1.15 21.85
N THR A 105 6.63 0.27 22.13
CA THR A 105 5.85 0.30 23.37
C THR A 105 6.52 -0.44 24.53
N GLY A 106 7.62 -1.16 24.27
CA GLY A 106 8.26 -2.01 25.29
C GLY A 106 7.38 -3.18 25.71
N ASN A 107 6.59 -3.73 24.78
CA ASN A 107 5.69 -4.85 25.06
C ASN A 107 6.51 -6.07 25.53
N PRO A 108 6.12 -6.76 26.62
CA PRO A 108 6.88 -7.88 27.16
C PRO A 108 7.01 -9.09 26.23
N ASN A 109 6.15 -9.20 25.20
CA ASN A 109 6.22 -10.24 24.18
C ASN A 109 7.18 -9.90 23.02
N CYS A 110 7.75 -8.70 23.01
CA CYS A 110 8.84 -8.37 22.10
C CYS A 110 10.17 -8.85 22.68
N HIS A 111 10.81 -9.78 21.99
CA HIS A 111 12.13 -10.28 22.33
C HIS A 111 13.17 -9.69 21.37
N VAL A 112 14.30 -9.26 21.93
CA VAL A 112 15.43 -8.73 21.16
C VAL A 112 16.64 -9.61 21.45
N SER A 113 17.17 -10.25 20.42
CA SER A 113 18.32 -11.16 20.52
C SER A 113 19.52 -10.57 19.78
N ASN A 114 20.65 -10.42 20.47
CA ASN A 114 21.88 -9.82 19.93
C ASN A 114 21.64 -8.44 19.27
N GLY A 115 20.73 -7.64 19.84
CA GLY A 115 20.37 -6.33 19.31
C GLY A 115 19.38 -6.34 18.14
N ASN A 116 18.93 -7.52 17.68
CA ASN A 116 17.93 -7.66 16.63
C ASN A 116 16.56 -8.01 17.23
N PRO A 117 15.53 -7.17 17.04
CA PRO A 117 14.17 -7.50 17.45
C PRO A 117 13.59 -8.65 16.62
N ASP A 118 12.90 -9.58 17.29
CA ASP A 118 12.15 -10.64 16.62
C ASP A 118 11.05 -10.04 15.73
N LEU A 119 10.65 -10.76 14.68
CA LEU A 119 9.59 -10.30 13.77
C LEU A 119 8.27 -9.97 14.51
N SER A 120 7.96 -10.70 15.58
CA SER A 120 6.79 -10.45 16.44
C SER A 120 6.79 -9.05 17.07
N CYS A 121 7.96 -8.45 17.28
CA CYS A 121 8.07 -7.06 17.76
C CYS A 121 7.44 -6.05 16.78
N TYR A 122 7.38 -6.39 15.49
CA TYR A 122 6.79 -5.55 14.46
C TYR A 122 5.36 -5.96 14.13
N ILE A 123 5.09 -7.27 13.99
CA ILE A 123 3.81 -7.77 13.48
C ILE A 123 2.81 -8.17 14.57
N GLY A 124 3.24 -8.25 15.83
CA GLY A 124 2.43 -8.74 16.93
C GLY A 124 2.10 -10.23 16.82
N ALA A 125 1.04 -10.66 17.51
CA ALA A 125 0.52 -12.02 17.43
C ALA A 125 -1.02 -12.02 17.36
N PRO A 126 -1.64 -12.87 16.53
CA PRO A 126 -3.09 -12.90 16.38
C PRO A 126 -3.76 -13.28 17.71
N PRO A 127 -4.85 -12.58 18.10
CA PRO A 127 -5.61 -12.92 19.30
C PRO A 127 -6.13 -14.36 19.23
N LYS A 128 -6.08 -15.07 20.37
CA LYS A 128 -6.58 -16.44 20.46
C LYS A 128 -8.09 -16.46 20.18
N GLY A 129 -8.49 -17.24 19.18
CA GLY A 129 -9.90 -17.37 18.79
C GLY A 129 -10.41 -16.29 17.84
N ALA A 130 -9.52 -15.41 17.33
CA ALA A 130 -9.86 -14.47 16.28
C ALA A 130 -10.38 -15.21 15.04
N LYS A 131 -11.43 -14.67 14.43
CA LYS A 131 -12.12 -15.31 13.30
C LYS A 131 -11.72 -14.67 11.98
N GLU A 132 -11.19 -15.50 11.08
CA GLU A 132 -10.98 -15.11 9.69
C GLU A 132 -12.31 -15.03 8.93
N LEU A 133 -12.36 -14.14 7.95
CA LEU A 133 -13.39 -14.08 6.93
C LEU A 133 -12.98 -14.96 5.73
N PRO A 134 -13.94 -15.50 4.96
CA PRO A 134 -13.65 -16.41 3.86
C PRO A 134 -13.27 -15.70 2.55
N PHE A 135 -13.08 -14.37 2.55
CA PHE A 135 -12.80 -13.62 1.33
C PHE A 135 -11.31 -13.58 1.03
N ARG A 136 -10.96 -13.69 -0.25
CA ARG A 136 -9.59 -13.57 -0.75
C ARG A 136 -9.55 -12.67 -1.97
N ILE A 137 -8.35 -12.20 -2.33
CA ILE A 137 -8.12 -11.41 -3.54
C ILE A 137 -7.26 -12.19 -4.54
N ILE A 138 -7.56 -12.05 -5.83
CA ILE A 138 -6.66 -12.38 -6.93
C ILE A 138 -6.00 -11.08 -7.41
N PRO A 139 -4.67 -10.90 -7.24
CA PRO A 139 -3.99 -9.67 -7.63
C PRO A 139 -3.96 -9.45 -9.15
N ILE A 140 -4.18 -8.21 -9.57
CA ILE A 140 -4.02 -7.77 -10.95
C ILE A 140 -2.86 -6.77 -11.01
N PHE A 141 -1.83 -7.09 -11.77
CA PHE A 141 -0.65 -6.23 -11.94
C PHE A 141 -0.81 -5.32 -13.15
N ILE A 142 -0.50 -4.04 -13.00
CA ILE A 142 -0.68 -3.00 -14.01
C ILE A 142 0.61 -2.21 -14.16
N THR A 143 1.16 -2.13 -15.38
CA THR A 143 2.34 -1.30 -15.63
C THR A 143 1.99 0.18 -15.43
N PRO A 144 2.93 1.04 -14.97
CA PRO A 144 2.63 2.45 -14.66
C PRO A 144 1.93 3.22 -15.78
N ASP A 145 2.30 2.98 -17.04
CA ASP A 145 1.71 3.60 -18.23
C ASP A 145 0.25 3.17 -18.51
N LYS A 146 -0.22 2.11 -17.83
CA LYS A 146 -1.57 1.55 -17.97
C LYS A 146 -2.48 1.83 -16.78
N ILE A 147 -1.98 2.46 -15.71
CA ILE A 147 -2.76 2.71 -14.50
C ILE A 147 -3.95 3.64 -14.79
N SER A 148 -3.76 4.72 -15.55
CA SER A 148 -4.86 5.65 -15.89
C SER A 148 -5.95 4.97 -16.72
N GLU A 149 -5.56 4.21 -17.75
CA GLU A 149 -6.45 3.40 -18.57
C GLU A 149 -7.24 2.39 -17.71
N PHE A 150 -6.55 1.71 -16.78
CA PHE A 150 -7.17 0.75 -15.86
C PHE A 150 -8.18 1.45 -14.93
N LEU A 151 -7.85 2.58 -14.31
CA LEU A 151 -8.78 3.31 -13.44
C LEU A 151 -10.06 3.71 -14.18
N LEU A 152 -9.92 4.28 -15.39
CA LEU A 152 -11.05 4.75 -16.20
C LEU A 152 -11.97 3.59 -16.65
N LYS A 153 -11.40 2.44 -16.98
CA LYS A 153 -12.15 1.27 -17.49
C LYS A 153 -12.70 0.40 -16.37
N SER A 154 -11.82 -0.01 -15.45
CA SER A 154 -12.11 -0.98 -14.39
C SER A 154 -12.88 -0.35 -13.23
N LYS A 155 -12.69 0.96 -13.01
CA LYS A 155 -13.22 1.68 -11.83
C LYS A 155 -12.81 1.01 -10.51
N LYS A 156 -11.59 0.47 -10.46
CA LYS A 156 -11.01 -0.18 -9.28
C LYS A 156 -9.75 0.58 -8.84
N PRO A 157 -9.57 0.84 -7.54
CA PRO A 157 -8.36 1.45 -7.02
C PRO A 157 -7.11 0.64 -7.32
N VAL A 158 -5.95 1.30 -7.31
CA VAL A 158 -4.64 0.70 -7.60
C VAL A 158 -3.66 1.07 -6.49
N VAL A 159 -3.12 0.06 -5.79
CA VAL A 159 -2.02 0.23 -4.83
C VAL A 159 -0.74 0.52 -5.61
N TYR A 160 0.01 1.55 -5.23
CA TYR A 160 1.19 1.99 -5.97
C TYR A 160 2.35 2.41 -5.07
N ASN A 161 3.54 1.85 -5.35
CA ASN A 161 4.81 2.18 -4.71
C ASN A 161 5.45 3.39 -5.38
N LEU A 162 5.79 4.43 -4.62
CA LEU A 162 6.42 5.64 -5.15
C LEU A 162 7.49 6.22 -4.22
N LEU A 163 8.33 7.09 -4.78
CA LEU A 163 9.22 7.95 -4.01
C LEU A 163 8.42 9.14 -3.47
N TRP A 164 8.21 9.17 -2.16
CA TRP A 164 7.57 10.28 -1.47
C TRP A 164 8.56 11.43 -1.28
N CYS A 165 8.36 12.50 -2.02
CA CYS A 165 9.16 13.71 -1.91
C CYS A 165 8.43 14.76 -1.08
N GLN A 166 8.80 14.87 0.19
CA GLN A 166 8.11 15.72 1.17
C GLN A 166 8.11 17.22 0.79
N ASP A 167 9.18 17.68 0.15
CA ASP A 167 9.34 19.08 -0.28
C ASP A 167 8.47 19.41 -1.53
N ALA A 168 7.98 18.39 -2.23
CA ALA A 168 7.19 18.53 -3.46
C ALA A 168 5.67 18.44 -3.24
N VAL A 169 5.22 18.22 -1.99
CA VAL A 169 3.79 18.16 -1.63
C VAL A 169 3.41 19.26 -0.67
N ASN A 170 2.28 19.91 -0.93
CA ASN A 170 1.65 20.76 0.06
C ASN A 170 0.86 19.88 1.05
N ASN A 171 1.31 19.80 2.31
CA ASN A 171 0.68 18.92 3.32
C ASN A 171 -0.73 19.35 3.74
N GLN A 172 -1.14 20.58 3.48
CA GLN A 172 -2.50 21.06 3.77
C GLN A 172 -3.49 20.70 2.66
N THR A 173 -3.04 20.63 1.41
CA THR A 173 -3.92 20.36 0.25
C THR A 173 -3.73 18.97 -0.34
N GLY A 174 -2.60 18.31 -0.07
CA GLY A 174 -2.22 17.03 -0.67
C GLY A 174 -1.80 17.13 -2.14
N VAL A 175 -1.63 18.34 -2.67
CA VAL A 175 -1.28 18.58 -4.07
C VAL A 175 0.23 18.43 -4.25
N PHE A 176 0.63 17.51 -5.13
CA PHE A 176 2.01 17.35 -5.56
C PHE A 176 2.35 18.20 -6.78
N ARG A 177 3.58 18.69 -6.81
CA ARG A 177 4.27 19.12 -8.02
C ARG A 177 5.37 18.12 -8.37
N LEU A 178 6.01 18.30 -9.52
CA LEU A 178 7.24 17.58 -9.82
C LEU A 178 8.37 18.05 -8.88
N PRO A 179 9.16 17.12 -8.33
CA PRO A 179 10.28 17.44 -7.46
C PRO A 179 11.49 17.86 -8.28
N THR A 180 12.35 18.69 -7.69
CA THR A 180 13.68 18.96 -8.24
C THR A 180 14.61 17.77 -8.01
N LYS A 181 15.76 17.74 -8.70
CA LYS A 181 16.79 16.71 -8.50
C LYS A 181 17.32 16.66 -7.06
N GLU A 182 17.43 17.80 -6.38
CA GLU A 182 17.92 17.87 -5.00
C GLU A 182 16.86 17.38 -4.00
N GLU A 183 15.59 17.70 -4.23
CA GLU A 183 14.49 17.21 -3.40
C GLU A 183 14.31 15.69 -3.53
N LEU A 184 14.55 15.13 -4.72
CA LEU A 184 14.52 13.67 -4.95
C LEU A 184 15.56 12.92 -4.11
N LYS A 185 16.73 13.52 -3.82
CA LYS A 185 17.75 12.88 -2.97
C LYS A 185 17.27 12.67 -1.53
N LYS A 186 16.23 13.39 -1.10
CA LYS A 186 15.62 13.27 0.23
C LYS A 186 14.34 12.43 0.21
N ALA A 187 13.94 11.91 -0.95
CA ALA A 187 12.71 11.14 -1.06
C ALA A 187 12.86 9.78 -0.35
N ALA A 188 11.74 9.26 0.16
CA ALA A 188 11.67 7.95 0.81
C ALA A 188 10.62 7.08 0.12
N GLY A 189 10.69 5.76 0.26
CA GLY A 189 9.64 4.86 -0.24
C GLY A 189 8.32 5.09 0.50
N HIS A 190 7.21 5.16 -0.24
CA HIS A 190 5.86 5.20 0.31
C HIS A 190 4.90 4.46 -0.61
N VAL A 191 3.79 3.98 -0.04
CA VAL A 191 2.74 3.30 -0.78
C VAL A 191 1.42 4.01 -0.58
N ILE A 192 0.75 4.31 -1.68
CA ILE A 192 -0.54 5.00 -1.71
C ILE A 192 -1.58 4.16 -2.45
N LEU A 193 -2.85 4.54 -2.29
CA LEU A 193 -3.92 4.02 -3.12
C LEU A 193 -4.34 5.07 -4.15
N LEU A 194 -4.13 4.79 -5.43
CA LEU A 194 -4.69 5.59 -6.53
C LEU A 194 -6.17 5.26 -6.68
N VAL A 195 -7.02 6.27 -6.55
CA VAL A 195 -8.48 6.13 -6.43
C VAL A 195 -9.23 6.90 -7.51
N GLY A 196 -8.51 7.44 -8.48
CA GLY A 196 -9.12 8.16 -9.58
C GLY A 196 -8.11 8.81 -10.50
N TYR A 197 -8.61 9.31 -11.61
CA TYR A 197 -7.80 9.95 -12.64
C TYR A 197 -8.65 10.92 -13.46
N ASP A 198 -8.11 12.09 -13.73
CA ASP A 198 -8.63 13.11 -14.63
C ASP A 198 -7.70 13.22 -15.84
N SER A 199 -8.21 12.84 -17.02
CA SER A 199 -7.44 12.84 -18.27
C SER A 199 -7.22 14.22 -18.88
N GLU A 200 -8.09 15.19 -18.58
CA GLU A 200 -7.95 16.56 -19.07
C GLU A 200 -6.86 17.27 -18.27
N ALA A 201 -6.90 17.15 -16.94
CA ALA A 201 -5.88 17.73 -16.05
C ALA A 201 -4.59 16.89 -15.97
N LYS A 202 -4.64 15.62 -16.39
CA LYS A 202 -3.57 14.62 -16.22
C LYS A 202 -3.15 14.46 -14.76
N LEU A 203 -4.14 14.31 -13.89
CA LEU A 203 -3.96 14.18 -12.45
C LEU A 203 -4.54 12.86 -11.95
N PHE A 204 -3.77 12.14 -11.16
CA PHE A 204 -4.29 11.05 -10.33
C PHE A 204 -4.84 11.60 -9.02
N TYR A 205 -5.96 11.04 -8.58
CA TYR A 205 -6.44 11.18 -7.20
C TYR A 205 -5.90 10.03 -6.37
N PHE A 206 -5.41 10.31 -5.17
CA PHE A 206 -4.94 9.27 -4.28
C PHE A 206 -5.42 9.46 -2.85
N ARG A 207 -5.53 8.34 -2.14
CA ARG A 207 -5.75 8.29 -0.70
C ARG A 207 -4.45 7.98 0.02
N ASN A 208 -4.19 8.73 1.07
CA ASN A 208 -3.10 8.48 2.02
C ASN A 208 -3.65 7.82 3.30
N CYS A 209 -2.77 7.46 4.23
CA CYS A 209 -3.11 6.83 5.50
C CYS A 209 -2.55 7.59 6.70
N TRP A 210 -2.55 8.93 6.65
CA TRP A 210 -2.14 9.82 7.73
C TRP A 210 -3.31 10.59 8.34
N GLY A 211 -4.51 9.98 8.31
CA GLY A 211 -5.72 10.56 8.86
C GLY A 211 -6.30 11.72 8.04
N LYS A 212 -7.48 12.18 8.47
CA LYS A 212 -8.26 13.21 7.78
C LYS A 212 -7.67 14.62 7.90
N SER A 213 -6.71 14.84 8.79
CA SER A 213 -6.04 16.14 8.96
C SER A 213 -4.94 16.38 7.92
N TRP A 214 -4.47 15.34 7.24
CA TRP A 214 -3.46 15.47 6.20
C TRP A 214 -4.09 15.74 4.83
N GLY A 215 -3.53 16.66 4.05
CA GLY A 215 -3.97 16.98 2.70
C GLY A 215 -5.45 17.38 2.62
N ALA A 216 -6.09 17.10 1.49
CA ALA A 216 -7.51 17.32 1.30
C ALA A 216 -8.33 16.22 1.99
N LYS A 217 -8.46 16.28 3.32
CA LYS A 217 -9.21 15.32 4.14
C LYS A 217 -8.69 13.87 4.06
N GLY A 218 -7.37 13.69 3.94
CA GLY A 218 -6.70 12.40 3.78
C GLY A 218 -6.36 12.02 2.34
N TYR A 219 -6.67 12.90 1.39
CA TYR A 219 -6.48 12.70 -0.04
C TYR A 219 -5.51 13.73 -0.62
N GLY A 220 -4.99 13.42 -1.79
CA GLY A 220 -4.14 14.32 -2.57
C GLY A 220 -4.26 14.09 -4.07
N THR A 221 -3.51 14.89 -4.81
CA THR A 221 -3.37 14.77 -6.28
C THR A 221 -1.91 14.61 -6.67
N LEU A 222 -1.66 13.79 -7.68
CA LEU A 222 -0.34 13.56 -8.27
C LEU A 222 -0.39 13.81 -9.78
N PRO A 223 0.55 14.59 -10.36
CA PRO A 223 0.71 14.66 -11.80
C PRO A 223 0.94 13.26 -12.39
N GLU A 224 0.36 12.98 -13.57
CA GLU A 224 0.60 11.72 -14.29
C GLU A 224 2.10 11.46 -14.48
N GLU A 225 2.84 12.50 -14.84
CA GLU A 225 4.28 12.45 -15.01
C GLU A 225 5.01 11.99 -13.72
N TYR A 226 4.48 12.32 -12.54
CA TYR A 226 5.07 11.87 -11.28
C TYR A 226 4.98 10.35 -11.15
N VAL A 227 3.81 9.77 -11.44
CA VAL A 227 3.59 8.31 -11.40
C VAL A 227 4.50 7.60 -12.41
N LEU A 228 4.66 8.16 -13.61
CA LEU A 228 5.49 7.54 -14.64
C LEU A 228 7.01 7.60 -14.34
N ARG A 229 7.47 8.62 -13.62
CA ARG A 229 8.92 8.85 -13.40
C ARG A 229 9.42 8.44 -12.02
N TYR A 230 8.58 8.53 -11.00
CA TYR A 230 9.00 8.45 -9.60
C TYR A 230 8.30 7.32 -8.82
N GLY A 231 7.94 6.22 -9.50
CA GLY A 231 7.71 4.94 -8.84
C GLY A 231 8.94 4.54 -7.99
N GLU A 232 8.73 3.85 -6.86
CA GLU A 232 9.79 3.63 -5.85
C GLU A 232 11.04 2.97 -6.44
N VAL A 233 10.83 2.05 -7.38
CA VAL A 233 11.93 1.30 -8.00
C VAL A 233 12.72 2.10 -9.05
N SER A 234 12.30 3.31 -9.42
CA SER A 234 13.00 4.11 -10.44
C SER A 234 14.43 4.46 -10.04
N GLN A 235 14.72 4.50 -8.74
CA GLN A 235 16.06 4.68 -8.18
C GLN A 235 17.04 3.53 -8.48
N PHE A 236 16.54 2.36 -8.91
CA PHE A 236 17.34 1.18 -9.24
C PHE A 236 17.53 0.99 -10.76
N LYS A 237 17.24 1.99 -11.59
CA LYS A 237 17.46 1.87 -13.04
C LYS A 237 18.93 2.12 -13.41
N PRO A 238 19.47 1.42 -14.42
CA PRO A 238 18.81 0.41 -15.26
C PRO A 238 18.77 -0.99 -14.59
N PHE A 239 17.63 -1.68 -14.68
CA PHE A 239 17.41 -2.97 -14.00
C PHE A 239 18.34 -4.08 -14.51
N GLU A 240 18.83 -3.96 -15.74
CA GLU A 240 19.67 -4.94 -16.41
C GLU A 240 20.98 -5.23 -15.66
N GLN A 241 21.42 -4.30 -14.80
CA GLN A 241 22.65 -4.41 -14.01
C GLN A 241 22.53 -5.32 -12.78
N TYR A 242 21.32 -5.71 -12.39
CA TYR A 242 21.10 -6.49 -11.17
C TYR A 242 21.07 -8.00 -11.43
N PRO A 243 21.24 -8.87 -10.42
CA PRO A 243 21.01 -10.30 -10.55
C PRO A 243 19.56 -10.62 -10.93
N LYS A 244 19.31 -11.77 -11.57
CA LYS A 244 17.97 -12.17 -12.08
C LYS A 244 16.86 -12.04 -11.03
N GLU A 245 17.07 -12.60 -9.84
CA GLU A 245 16.08 -12.56 -8.73
C GLU A 245 15.73 -11.13 -8.28
N VAL A 246 16.70 -10.21 -8.38
CA VAL A 246 16.49 -8.80 -8.06
C VAL A 246 15.69 -8.11 -9.18
N LYS A 247 15.98 -8.43 -10.44
CA LYS A 247 15.22 -7.89 -11.58
C LYS A 247 13.75 -8.30 -11.50
N GLU A 248 13.48 -9.58 -11.27
CA GLU A 248 12.12 -10.10 -11.14
C GLU A 248 11.35 -9.39 -10.01
N PHE A 249 12.00 -9.16 -8.87
CA PHE A 249 11.43 -8.36 -7.79
C PHE A 249 11.17 -6.90 -8.22
N LEU A 250 12.17 -6.22 -8.80
CA LEU A 250 12.06 -4.82 -9.22
C LEU A 250 10.99 -4.62 -10.29
N GLU A 251 10.83 -5.56 -11.22
CA GLU A 251 9.79 -5.56 -12.24
C GLU A 251 8.40 -5.62 -11.60
N ILE A 252 8.16 -6.56 -10.69
CA ILE A 252 6.87 -6.69 -10.00
C ILE A 252 6.61 -5.48 -9.09
N ALA A 253 7.60 -5.03 -8.33
CA ALA A 253 7.50 -3.88 -7.44
C ALA A 253 7.35 -2.55 -8.18
N SER A 254 7.64 -2.50 -9.49
CA SER A 254 7.40 -1.33 -10.35
C SER A 254 5.93 -1.12 -10.72
N MET A 255 5.12 -2.17 -10.61
CA MET A 255 3.75 -2.18 -11.10
C MET A 255 2.78 -1.65 -10.05
N GLY A 256 1.70 -1.03 -10.53
CA GLY A 256 0.50 -0.86 -9.72
C GLY A 256 -0.20 -2.20 -9.52
N VAL A 257 -0.91 -2.36 -8.40
CA VAL A 257 -1.62 -3.61 -8.10
C VAL A 257 -3.06 -3.31 -7.68
N SER A 258 -4.00 -3.94 -8.37
CA SER A 258 -5.42 -4.00 -8.02
C SER A 258 -5.82 -5.46 -7.78
N GLY A 259 -7.11 -5.78 -7.83
CA GLY A 259 -7.54 -7.17 -7.80
C GLY A 259 -9.02 -7.40 -8.04
N THR A 260 -9.41 -8.66 -7.96
CA THR A 260 -10.80 -9.15 -7.93
C THR A 260 -10.96 -10.05 -6.71
N LEU A 261 -12.17 -10.19 -6.18
CA LEU A 261 -12.40 -11.23 -5.18
C LEU A 261 -12.25 -12.61 -5.82
N ASP A 262 -11.68 -13.54 -5.05
CA ASP A 262 -11.68 -14.97 -5.36
C ASP A 262 -13.02 -15.54 -4.92
N ASP A 263 -13.83 -16.02 -5.88
CA ASP A 263 -15.19 -16.52 -5.67
C ASP A 263 -15.22 -18.01 -5.29
#